data_AF-A0A1A6BIE0-F1
#
_entry.id   AF-A0A1A6BIE0-F1
#
_cell.length_a   1.000
_cell.length_b   1.000
_cell.length_c   1.000
_cell.angle_alpha   90.00
_cell.angle_beta   90.00
_cell.angle_gamma   90.00
#
_symmetry.space_group_name_H-M   'P 1'
#
loop_
_entity.id
_entity.type
_entity.pdbx_description
1 polymer ?
#
loop_
_entity_poly.entity_id
_entity_poly.type
_entity_poly.pdbx_seq_one_letter_code
_entity_poly.pdbx_strand_id
1 'polypeptide(L)'
;MTISSELVPVNLTESERKFTRQALHEWQNTAAWKPFPIQVLGLSAWSEFDELTDRLAQAVTGCQSLSVLDWARVLYLTECSWASSFVGAALDFSTVSGSTDTEALGLLRGLQRKMGGMTYTDALFPGRGRHRPVEEWKRESEKIIEEQRGRRYPPGL
;
A
#
# COMPACT_ATOMS: atom_id res chain seq x y z
N MET A 1 7.84 -23.26 6.18
CA MET A 1 7.19 -22.75 4.95
C MET A 1 7.23 -21.24 5.01
N THR A 2 7.94 -20.60 4.11
CA THR A 2 8.07 -19.13 4.05
C THR A 2 6.78 -18.57 3.48
N ILE A 3 5.99 -17.87 4.32
CA ILE A 3 4.69 -17.25 3.99
C ILE A 3 4.78 -16.35 2.74
N SER A 4 5.99 -15.90 2.39
CA SER A 4 6.29 -15.08 1.22
C SER A 4 5.96 -15.72 -0.14
N SER A 5 5.82 -17.04 -0.26
CA SER A 5 5.51 -17.69 -1.55
C SER A 5 4.06 -18.15 -1.70
N GLU A 6 3.25 -18.07 -0.65
CA GLU A 6 1.84 -18.48 -0.69
C GLU A 6 1.01 -17.45 -1.46
N LEU A 7 0.22 -17.90 -2.44
CA LEU A 7 -0.66 -17.03 -3.22
C LEU A 7 -1.95 -16.76 -2.45
N VAL A 8 -2.20 -15.48 -2.19
CA VAL A 8 -3.36 -14.99 -1.44
C VAL A 8 -4.26 -14.20 -2.39
N PRO A 9 -5.56 -14.53 -2.48
CA PRO A 9 -6.50 -13.69 -3.19
C PRO A 9 -6.86 -12.46 -2.33
N VAL A 10 -6.71 -11.26 -2.89
CA VAL A 10 -7.25 -10.03 -2.30
C VAL A 10 -8.36 -9.51 -3.19
N ASN A 11 -9.58 -9.42 -2.65
CA ASN A 11 -10.74 -8.99 -3.41
C ASN A 11 -10.78 -7.46 -3.52
N LEU A 12 -10.23 -6.91 -4.62
CA LEU A 12 -10.30 -5.50 -4.97
C LEU A 12 -11.61 -5.20 -5.71
N THR A 13 -12.26 -4.08 -5.37
CA THR A 13 -13.34 -3.53 -6.19
C THR A 13 -12.78 -3.10 -7.55
N GLU A 14 -13.65 -2.91 -8.54
CA GLU A 14 -13.23 -2.42 -9.85
C GLU A 14 -12.51 -1.06 -9.76
N SER A 15 -13.03 -0.14 -8.94
CA SER A 15 -12.43 1.18 -8.73
C SER A 15 -11.07 1.09 -8.05
N GLU A 16 -10.92 0.26 -7.01
CA GLU A 16 -9.63 0.03 -6.35
C GLU A 16 -8.62 -0.58 -7.32
N ARG A 17 -9.04 -1.57 -8.12
CA ARG A 17 -8.20 -2.22 -9.13
C ARG A 17 -7.72 -1.23 -10.19
N LYS A 18 -8.63 -0.40 -10.70
CA LYS A 18 -8.31 0.65 -11.66
C LYS A 18 -7.31 1.65 -11.09
N PHE A 19 -7.53 2.09 -9.85
CA PHE A 19 -6.64 3.01 -9.13
C PHE A 19 -5.25 2.41 -8.91
N THR A 20 -5.18 1.18 -8.39
CA THR A 20 -3.90 0.47 -8.21
C THR A 20 -3.15 0.29 -9.53
N ARG A 21 -3.84 -0.08 -10.62
CA ARG A 21 -3.22 -0.19 -11.95
C ARG A 21 -2.63 1.14 -12.41
N GLN A 22 -3.40 2.24 -12.30
CA GLN A 22 -2.91 3.58 -12.65
C GLN A 22 -1.68 3.95 -11.82
N ALA A 23 -1.74 3.71 -10.50
CA ALA A 23 -0.62 3.96 -9.59
C ALA A 23 0.63 3.16 -9.94
N LEU A 24 0.50 1.90 -10.36
CA LEU A 24 1.64 1.09 -10.80
C LEU A 24 2.20 1.57 -12.15
N HIS A 25 1.34 2.02 -13.08
CA HIS A 25 1.78 2.55 -14.37
C HIS A 25 2.57 3.86 -14.22
N GLU A 26 2.36 4.66 -13.18
CA GLU A 26 3.12 5.90 -13.00
C GLU A 26 4.63 5.68 -12.88
N TRP A 27 5.06 4.50 -12.46
CA TRP A 27 6.48 4.12 -12.43
C TRP A 27 7.11 3.97 -13.81
N GLN A 28 6.30 3.87 -14.86
CA GLN A 28 6.72 3.94 -16.27
C GLN A 28 6.34 5.27 -16.95
N ASN A 29 5.75 6.19 -16.18
CA ASN A 29 5.30 7.51 -16.66
C ASN A 29 5.92 8.61 -15.78
N THR A 30 5.08 9.34 -15.05
CA THR A 30 5.50 10.57 -14.35
C THR A 30 6.58 10.33 -13.29
N ALA A 31 6.55 9.15 -12.64
CA ALA A 31 7.50 8.78 -11.60
C ALA A 31 8.74 8.05 -12.14
N ALA A 32 8.82 7.71 -13.42
CA ALA A 32 9.87 6.84 -13.98
C ALA A 32 11.29 7.35 -13.73
N TRP A 33 11.48 8.67 -13.72
CA TRP A 33 12.80 9.29 -13.55
C TRP A 33 13.05 9.78 -12.13
N LYS A 34 12.12 9.55 -11.20
CA LYS A 34 12.27 9.99 -9.82
C LYS A 34 13.13 8.99 -9.04
N PRO A 35 14.09 9.46 -8.21
CA PRO A 35 14.87 8.57 -7.38
C PRO A 35 13.96 7.75 -6.43
N PHE A 36 14.16 6.43 -6.41
CA PHE A 36 13.45 5.53 -5.52
C PHE A 36 14.40 4.43 -5.01
N PRO A 37 14.42 4.10 -3.72
CA PRO A 37 15.34 3.11 -3.17
C PRO A 37 14.86 1.69 -3.45
N ILE A 38 14.96 1.20 -4.70
CA ILE A 38 14.42 -0.09 -5.17
C ILE A 38 14.82 -1.31 -4.32
N GLN A 39 15.92 -1.22 -3.57
CA GLN A 39 16.38 -2.26 -2.64
C GLN A 39 15.35 -2.55 -1.53
N VAL A 40 14.50 -1.59 -1.19
CA VAL A 40 13.38 -1.79 -0.24
C VAL A 40 12.36 -2.81 -0.75
N LEU A 41 12.31 -3.02 -2.07
CA LEU A 41 11.45 -4.03 -2.69
C LEU A 41 12.17 -5.38 -2.83
N GLY A 42 13.42 -5.50 -2.38
CA GLY A 42 14.27 -6.67 -2.56
C GLY A 42 14.90 -6.77 -3.96
N LEU A 43 15.04 -5.64 -4.66
CA LEU A 43 15.63 -5.56 -6.00
C LEU A 43 17.06 -5.03 -5.97
N SER A 44 17.84 -5.40 -6.97
CA SER A 44 19.24 -5.01 -7.15
C SER A 44 19.47 -4.10 -8.34
N ALA A 45 18.59 -4.14 -9.35
CA ALA A 45 18.68 -3.36 -10.58
C ALA A 45 17.35 -2.73 -10.99
N TRP A 46 17.41 -1.62 -11.72
CA TRP A 46 16.23 -0.92 -12.22
C TRP A 46 15.44 -1.71 -13.26
N SER A 47 16.10 -2.55 -14.07
CA SER A 47 15.38 -3.44 -15.00
C SER A 47 14.46 -4.41 -14.26
N GLU A 48 14.87 -4.90 -13.09
CA GLU A 48 14.02 -5.75 -12.24
C GLU A 48 12.83 -4.97 -11.65
N PHE A 49 13.00 -3.66 -11.45
CA PHE A 49 11.94 -2.77 -11.00
C PHE A 49 10.89 -2.57 -12.10
N ASP A 50 11.33 -2.34 -13.33
CA ASP A 50 10.43 -2.19 -14.48
C ASP A 50 9.61 -3.48 -14.68
N GLU A 51 10.29 -4.63 -14.75
CA GLU A 51 9.65 -5.94 -14.84
C GLU A 51 8.68 -6.21 -13.68
N LEU A 52 9.04 -5.82 -12.46
CA LEU A 52 8.18 -5.97 -11.29
C LEU A 52 6.91 -5.12 -11.44
N THR A 53 7.04 -3.83 -11.74
CA THR A 53 5.89 -2.91 -11.83
C THR A 53 4.90 -3.34 -12.92
N ASP A 54 5.40 -3.76 -14.07
CA ASP A 54 4.59 -4.30 -15.17
C ASP A 54 3.89 -5.60 -14.78
N ARG A 55 4.62 -6.56 -14.20
CA ARG A 55 4.05 -7.84 -13.75
C ARG A 55 2.95 -7.63 -12.71
N LEU A 56 3.16 -6.74 -11.74
CA LEU A 56 2.17 -6.43 -10.70
C LEU A 56 0.93 -5.76 -11.30
N ALA A 57 1.11 -4.82 -12.24
CA ALA A 57 -0.01 -4.14 -12.91
C ALA A 57 -0.87 -5.12 -13.72
N GLN A 58 -0.23 -6.05 -14.44
CA GLN A 58 -0.91 -7.12 -15.18
C GLN A 58 -1.67 -8.06 -14.24
N ALA A 59 -1.05 -8.50 -13.14
CA ALA A 59 -1.66 -9.41 -12.18
C ALA A 59 -2.89 -8.79 -11.48
N VAL A 60 -2.79 -7.52 -11.05
CA VAL A 60 -3.91 -6.77 -10.48
C VAL A 60 -5.05 -6.62 -11.49
N THR A 61 -4.72 -6.30 -12.74
CA THR A 61 -5.70 -6.17 -13.83
C THR A 61 -6.41 -7.50 -14.10
N GLY A 62 -5.65 -8.61 -14.12
CA GLY A 62 -6.15 -9.96 -14.36
C GLY A 62 -6.81 -10.65 -13.18
N CYS A 63 -7.06 -9.93 -12.07
CA CYS A 63 -7.64 -10.49 -10.84
C CYS A 63 -6.86 -11.70 -10.29
N GLN A 64 -5.55 -11.73 -10.50
CA GLN A 64 -4.71 -12.85 -10.10
C GLN A 64 -4.46 -12.83 -8.59
N SER A 65 -4.28 -14.03 -8.02
CA SER A 65 -3.75 -14.16 -6.66
C SER A 65 -2.26 -13.87 -6.68
N LEU A 66 -1.79 -13.09 -5.72
CA LEU A 66 -0.39 -12.71 -5.59
C LEU A 66 0.18 -13.23 -4.27
N SER A 67 1.50 -13.32 -4.19
CA SER A 67 2.14 -13.59 -2.92
C SER A 67 1.90 -12.47 -1.90
N VAL A 68 2.04 -12.77 -0.61
CA VAL A 68 1.98 -11.75 0.46
C VAL A 68 3.00 -10.63 0.20
N LEU A 69 4.22 -10.98 -0.23
CA LEU A 69 5.25 -10.00 -0.57
C LEU A 69 4.84 -9.13 -1.75
N ASP A 70 4.27 -9.72 -2.81
CA ASP A 70 3.83 -8.94 -3.96
C ASP A 70 2.63 -8.04 -3.63
N TRP A 71 1.69 -8.47 -2.78
CA TRP A 71 0.64 -7.57 -2.28
C TRP A 71 1.20 -6.41 -1.45
N ALA A 72 2.22 -6.67 -0.63
CA ALA A 72 2.90 -5.62 0.11
C ALA A 72 3.60 -4.62 -0.83
N ARG A 73 4.27 -5.11 -1.87
CA ARG A 73 4.88 -4.28 -2.92
C ARG A 73 3.81 -3.47 -3.67
N VAL A 74 2.68 -4.07 -4.03
CA VAL A 74 1.54 -3.37 -4.66
C VAL A 74 1.07 -2.21 -3.80
N LEU A 75 0.85 -2.44 -2.50
CA LEU A 75 0.40 -1.38 -1.60
C LEU A 75 1.42 -0.26 -1.51
N TYR A 76 2.67 -0.61 -1.20
CA TYR A 76 3.73 0.35 -0.97
C TYR A 76 4.03 1.21 -2.21
N LEU A 77 4.08 0.58 -3.39
CA LEU A 77 4.26 1.29 -4.66
C LEU A 77 3.08 2.19 -4.99
N THR A 78 1.86 1.76 -4.67
CA THR A 78 0.65 2.59 -4.85
C THR A 78 0.68 3.81 -3.94
N GLU A 79 1.03 3.63 -2.67
CA GLU A 79 1.17 4.72 -1.70
C GLU A 79 2.22 5.73 -2.13
N CYS A 80 3.40 5.25 -2.54
CA CYS A 80 4.48 6.12 -2.98
C CYS A 80 4.15 6.87 -4.26
N SER A 81 3.62 6.20 -5.29
CA SER A 81 3.35 6.86 -6.58
C SER A 81 2.21 7.87 -6.47
N TRP A 82 1.16 7.56 -5.72
CA TRP A 82 0.03 8.47 -5.56
C TRP A 82 0.31 9.62 -4.58
N ALA A 83 0.93 9.39 -3.42
CA ALA A 83 0.98 10.42 -2.37
C ALA A 83 2.25 11.27 -2.38
N SER A 84 3.37 10.78 -2.92
CA SER A 84 4.67 11.44 -2.77
C SER A 84 5.06 12.25 -4.00
N SER A 85 5.22 13.57 -3.87
CA SER A 85 5.80 14.39 -4.94
C SER A 85 7.33 14.23 -5.04
N PHE A 86 7.94 13.69 -3.98
CA PHE A 86 9.38 13.49 -3.87
C PHE A 86 9.85 12.27 -4.69
N VAL A 87 9.15 11.14 -4.57
CA VAL A 87 9.50 9.91 -5.31
C VAL A 87 8.44 9.43 -6.31
N GLY A 88 7.21 9.95 -6.22
CA GLY A 88 6.06 9.51 -7.02
C GLY A 88 5.44 10.63 -7.85
N ALA A 89 4.25 10.41 -8.41
CA ALA A 89 3.55 11.37 -9.27
C ALA A 89 2.83 12.47 -8.47
N ALA A 90 2.19 12.14 -7.34
CA ALA A 90 1.46 13.07 -6.46
C ALA A 90 0.63 14.14 -7.17
N LEU A 91 1.11 15.39 -7.21
CA LEU A 91 0.38 16.51 -7.80
C LEU A 91 0.06 16.28 -9.28
N ASP A 92 0.89 15.51 -9.97
CA ASP A 92 0.67 15.15 -11.37
C ASP A 92 -0.35 14.01 -11.50
N PHE A 93 -0.55 13.21 -10.44
CA PHE A 93 -1.42 12.02 -10.46
C PHE A 93 -2.88 12.35 -10.78
N SER A 94 -3.42 13.44 -10.21
CA SER A 94 -4.80 13.86 -10.48
C SER A 94 -4.97 14.28 -11.95
N THR A 95 -3.94 14.89 -12.54
CA THR A 95 -3.92 15.31 -13.95
C THR A 95 -3.94 14.12 -14.90
N VAL A 96 -3.19 13.06 -14.60
CA VAL A 96 -3.10 11.87 -15.47
C VAL A 96 -4.19 10.82 -15.20
N SER A 97 -4.66 10.68 -13.95
CA SER A 97 -5.66 9.67 -13.58
C SER A 97 -7.11 10.16 -13.67
N GLY A 98 -7.33 11.48 -13.63
CA GLY A 98 -8.64 12.11 -13.55
C GLY A 98 -9.37 11.90 -12.21
N SER A 99 -8.71 11.30 -11.21
CA SER A 99 -9.28 11.06 -9.88
C SER A 99 -9.01 12.24 -8.96
N THR A 100 -10.00 12.67 -8.18
CA THR A 100 -9.78 13.67 -7.15
C THR A 100 -9.01 13.09 -5.97
N ASP A 101 -8.28 13.92 -5.23
CA ASP A 101 -7.55 13.47 -4.02
C ASP A 101 -8.47 12.80 -2.99
N THR A 102 -9.70 13.31 -2.84
CA THR A 102 -10.69 12.75 -1.90
C THR A 102 -11.12 11.34 -2.31
N GLU A 103 -11.37 11.11 -3.59
CA GLU A 103 -11.71 9.77 -4.11
C GLU A 103 -10.52 8.82 -3.98
N ALA A 104 -9.34 9.27 -4.37
CA ALA A 104 -8.11 8.48 -4.29
C ALA A 104 -7.76 8.10 -2.85
N LEU A 105 -7.96 9.00 -1.88
CA LEU A 105 -7.80 8.71 -0.45
C LEU A 105 -8.78 7.63 0.01
N GLY A 106 -10.04 7.69 -0.42
CA GLY A 106 -11.04 6.68 -0.12
C GLY A 106 -10.65 5.29 -0.63
N LEU A 107 -10.17 5.22 -1.88
CA LEU A 107 -9.67 4.00 -2.52
C LEU A 107 -8.42 3.47 -1.80
N LEU A 108 -7.46 4.33 -1.49
CA LEU A 108 -6.25 3.93 -0.78
C LEU A 108 -6.57 3.35 0.61
N ARG A 109 -7.49 3.96 1.36
CA ARG A 109 -7.93 3.43 2.66
C ARG A 109 -8.64 2.07 2.50
N GLY A 110 -9.32 1.84 1.37
CA GLY A 110 -9.85 0.53 0.99
C GLY A 110 -8.75 -0.52 0.84
N LEU A 111 -7.71 -0.21 0.08
CA LEU A 111 -6.53 -1.07 -0.09
C LEU A 111 -5.84 -1.37 1.24
N GLN A 112 -5.55 -0.35 2.04
CA GLN A 112 -4.87 -0.50 3.33
C GLN A 112 -5.65 -1.34 4.34
N ARG A 113 -6.99 -1.29 4.32
CA ARG A 113 -7.81 -2.20 5.15
C ARG A 113 -7.69 -3.66 4.71
N LYS A 114 -7.42 -3.93 3.44
CA LYS A 114 -7.30 -5.28 2.89
C LYS A 114 -5.90 -5.86 3.03
N MET A 115 -4.86 -5.00 2.94
CA MET A 115 -3.47 -5.45 2.89
C MET A 115 -2.45 -4.63 3.70
N GLY A 116 -2.91 -3.73 4.59
CA GLY A 116 -2.04 -2.90 5.44
C GLY A 116 -1.65 -3.52 6.79
N GLY A 117 -1.93 -4.82 7.00
CA GLY A 117 -1.62 -5.52 8.25
C GLY A 117 -0.13 -5.92 8.37
N MET A 118 0.29 -6.26 9.60
CA MET A 118 1.69 -6.60 9.91
C MET A 118 2.25 -7.75 9.05
N THR A 119 1.42 -8.71 8.66
CA THR A 119 1.82 -9.81 7.76
C THR A 119 2.43 -9.31 6.45
N TYR A 120 1.87 -8.26 5.86
CA TYR A 120 2.37 -7.69 4.60
C TYR A 120 3.61 -6.83 4.84
N THR A 121 3.61 -6.01 5.90
CA THR A 121 4.78 -5.19 6.23
C THR A 121 5.99 -6.05 6.60
N ASP A 122 5.81 -7.14 7.34
CA ASP A 122 6.88 -8.07 7.70
C ASP A 122 7.41 -8.85 6.48
N ALA A 123 6.57 -9.09 5.47
CA ALA A 123 7.02 -9.69 4.22
C ALA A 123 7.94 -8.74 3.44
N LEU A 124 7.60 -7.44 3.37
CA LEU A 124 8.38 -6.44 2.66
C LEU A 124 9.62 -5.98 3.44
N PHE A 125 9.49 -5.87 4.76
CA PHE A 125 10.49 -5.33 5.68
C PHE A 125 10.82 -6.32 6.80
N PRO A 126 11.34 -7.53 6.47
CA PRO A 126 11.53 -8.60 7.45
C PRO A 126 12.49 -8.18 8.56
N GLY A 127 12.03 -8.26 9.80
CA GLY A 127 12.82 -7.88 10.99
C GLY A 127 13.19 -6.39 11.06
N ARG A 128 12.59 -5.55 10.21
CA ARG A 128 12.84 -4.11 10.13
C ARG A 128 11.67 -3.37 10.77
N GLY A 129 11.86 -2.95 12.01
CA GLY A 129 10.88 -2.20 12.77
C GLY A 129 11.38 -1.96 14.18
N ARG A 130 10.85 -0.94 14.87
CA ARG A 130 11.10 -0.83 16.30
C ARG A 130 10.41 -2.00 17.00
N HIS A 131 11.14 -2.70 17.87
CA HIS A 131 10.54 -3.73 18.72
C HIS A 131 9.41 -3.09 19.51
N ARG A 132 8.18 -3.56 19.29
CA ARG A 132 6.99 -3.05 19.97
C ARG A 132 6.71 -3.96 21.16
N PRO A 133 6.81 -3.49 22.42
CA PRO A 133 6.46 -4.32 23.58
C PRO A 133 4.94 -4.62 23.52
N VAL A 134 4.59 -5.84 23.13
CA VAL A 134 3.19 -6.26 22.87
C VAL A 134 2.29 -5.98 24.06
N GLU A 135 2.80 -6.21 25.27
CA GLU A 135 2.06 -6.00 26.52
C GLU A 135 1.82 -4.53 26.86
N GLU A 136 2.74 -3.65 26.48
CA GLU A 136 2.59 -2.21 26.69
C GLU A 136 1.55 -1.64 25.74
N TRP A 137 1.53 -2.10 24.49
CA TRP A 137 0.54 -1.67 23.52
C TRP A 137 -0.87 -2.21 23.81
N LYS A 138 -1.01 -3.46 24.27
CA LYS A 138 -2.31 -3.97 24.72
C LYS A 138 -2.92 -3.07 25.80
N ARG A 139 -2.12 -2.74 26.83
CA ARG A 139 -2.56 -1.83 27.90
C ARG A 139 -2.92 -0.45 27.38
N GLU A 140 -2.11 0.10 26.47
CA GLU A 140 -2.35 1.43 25.91
C GLU A 140 -3.60 1.45 25.00
N SER A 141 -3.80 0.41 24.19
CA SER A 141 -5.00 0.26 23.36
C SER A 141 -6.26 0.04 24.19
N GLU A 142 -6.18 -0.76 25.26
CA GLU A 142 -7.29 -0.93 26.21
C GLU A 142 -7.67 0.39 26.88
N LYS A 143 -6.67 1.18 27.31
CA LYS A 143 -6.89 2.55 27.82
C LYS A 143 -7.57 3.46 26.81
N ILE A 144 -7.06 3.51 25.57
CA ILE A 144 -7.65 4.36 24.52
C ILE A 144 -9.10 3.94 24.22
N ILE A 145 -9.38 2.64 24.18
CA ILE A 145 -10.74 2.11 23.96
C ILE A 145 -11.65 2.49 25.14
N GLU A 146 -11.16 2.38 26.38
CA GLU A 146 -11.91 2.76 27.58
C GLU A 146 -12.18 4.27 27.64
N GLU A 147 -11.20 5.10 27.32
CA GLU A 147 -11.35 6.55 27.20
C GLU A 147 -12.33 6.95 26.10
N GLN A 148 -12.32 6.26 24.95
CA GLN A 148 -13.27 6.49 23.87
C GLN A 148 -14.69 6.02 24.21
N ARG A 149 -14.84 4.94 25.00
CA ARG A 149 -16.15 4.52 25.54
C ARG A 149 -16.74 5.52 26.52
N GLY A 150 -15.89 6.25 27.26
CA GLY A 150 -16.29 7.33 28.16
C GLY A 150 -16.68 8.64 27.46
N ARG A 151 -16.24 8.86 26.23
CA ARG A 151 -16.61 10.05 25.45
C ARG A 151 -18.01 9.89 24.83
N ARG A 152 -19.05 10.33 25.55
CA ARG A 152 -20.30 10.73 24.91
C ARG A 152 -20.04 11.99 24.07
N TYR A 153 -20.12 11.87 22.75
CA TYR A 153 -20.25 13.06 21.92
C TYR A 153 -21.58 13.74 22.26
N PRO A 154 -21.61 15.08 22.42
CA PRO A 154 -22.86 15.79 22.60
C PRO A 154 -23.76 15.58 21.37
N PRO A 155 -25.09 15.45 21.54
CA PRO A 155 -25.99 15.30 20.40
C PRO A 155 -25.93 16.57 19.53
N GLY A 156 -25.55 16.45 18.25
CA GLY A 156 -25.68 17.52 17.26
C GLY A 156 -24.41 18.00 16.55
N LEU A 157 -23.53 17.10 16.12
CA LEU A 157 -22.55 17.34 15.05
C LEU A 157 -22.83 16.41 13.89
#